data_AF-A0A4V0K1C4-F1
#
_entry.id   AF-A0A4V0K1C4-F1
#
_cell.length_a   1.000
_cell.length_b   1.000
_cell.length_c   1.000
_cell.angle_alpha   90.00
_cell.angle_beta   90.00
_cell.angle_gamma   90.00
#
_symmetry.space_group_name_H-M   'P 1'
#
loop_
_entity.id
_entity.type
_entity.pdbx_description
1 polymer ?
#
loop_
_entity_poly.entity_id
_entity_poly.type
_entity_poly.pdbx_seq_one_letter_code
_entity_poly.pdbx_strand_id
1 'polypeptide(L)'
;MNKTCVKVALALLSLAGYMQNVIFAIEPVANDCTNNSPICHMPLSLYEQYKDEVYDDVDEGLAAVYYAHDAKNLLLKLSEAGVHDYSINYTENGHKIYNKKIGNMDIGRLDFIIPSASKYSTVLRQYWDFKYDKNTDEKIIKGKVVRLYCKNTALFEKHNPDPNNTPLKKIYTLGSRIYLREMTVIVCPSRTLNYDGEVNKEIELKEVYGNQKSIETDIDPEEALNKLADNLSGFVIKHGDDDQVHVTYINAIYDTGNSTEFVHNKRERDLAYTNILNLAQHILSNE
;
A
#
# COMPACT_ATOMS: atom_id res chain seq x y z
N MET A 1 -20.68 -8.75 -30.74
CA MET A 1 -20.19 -8.87 -29.35
C MET A 1 -19.35 -7.63 -29.03
N ASN A 2 -19.75 -6.81 -28.06
CA ASN A 2 -19.09 -5.53 -27.77
C ASN A 2 -17.69 -5.79 -27.19
N LYS A 3 -16.64 -5.31 -27.87
CA LYS A 3 -15.23 -5.51 -27.46
C LYS A 3 -14.97 -5.00 -26.03
N THR A 4 -15.71 -3.99 -25.58
CA THR A 4 -15.61 -3.43 -24.24
C THR A 4 -16.18 -4.38 -23.17
N CYS A 5 -17.31 -5.03 -23.42
CA CYS A 5 -17.88 -6.02 -22.49
C CYS A 5 -16.97 -7.23 -22.31
N VAL A 6 -16.30 -7.68 -23.38
CA VAL A 6 -15.36 -8.81 -23.30
C VAL A 6 -14.14 -8.45 -22.44
N LYS A 7 -13.62 -7.22 -22.55
CA LYS A 7 -12.49 -6.76 -21.72
C LYS A 7 -12.87 -6.65 -20.23
N VAL A 8 -14.04 -6.12 -19.92
CA VAL A 8 -14.53 -6.01 -18.53
C VAL A 8 -14.76 -7.40 -17.93
N ALA A 9 -15.38 -8.32 -18.68
CA ALA A 9 -15.59 -9.70 -18.23
C ALA A 9 -14.26 -10.45 -17.99
N LEU A 10 -13.27 -10.28 -18.87
CA LEU A 10 -11.94 -10.87 -18.67
C LEU A 10 -11.19 -10.27 -17.47
N ALA A 11 -11.32 -8.96 -17.24
CA ALA A 11 -10.74 -8.32 -16.06
C ALA A 11 -11.36 -8.87 -14.77
N LEU A 12 -12.70 -9.04 -14.73
CA LEU A 12 -13.41 -9.64 -13.60
C LEU A 12 -13.05 -11.12 -13.40
N LEU A 13 -12.90 -11.90 -14.48
CA LEU A 13 -12.45 -13.30 -14.42
C LEU A 13 -11.00 -13.43 -13.93
N SER A 14 -10.12 -12.49 -14.31
CA SER A 14 -8.75 -12.44 -13.80
C SER A 14 -8.71 -12.07 -12.31
N LEU A 15 -9.64 -11.23 -11.83
CA LEU A 15 -9.81 -10.91 -10.41
C LEU A 15 -10.38 -12.09 -9.61
N ALA A 16 -11.36 -12.81 -10.16
CA ALA A 16 -11.93 -14.02 -9.53
C ALA A 16 -10.89 -15.15 -9.45
N GLY A 17 -10.11 -15.37 -10.50
CA GLY A 17 -8.97 -16.28 -10.48
C GLY A 17 -7.87 -15.86 -9.51
N TYR A 18 -7.65 -14.55 -9.34
CA TYR A 18 -6.73 -14.01 -8.32
C TYR A 18 -7.21 -14.28 -6.89
N MET A 19 -8.51 -14.14 -6.62
CA MET A 19 -9.09 -14.53 -5.33
C MET A 19 -8.98 -16.04 -5.06
N GLN A 20 -9.07 -16.87 -6.11
CA GLN A 20 -8.93 -18.33 -6.02
C GLN A 20 -7.48 -18.81 -5.90
N ASN A 21 -6.50 -18.14 -6.51
CA ASN A 21 -5.08 -18.56 -6.44
C ASN A 21 -4.41 -18.22 -5.10
N VAL A 22 -5.03 -17.33 -4.30
CA VAL A 22 -4.64 -17.05 -2.90
C VAL A 22 -4.98 -18.23 -1.95
N ILE A 23 -5.65 -19.28 -2.45
CA ILE A 23 -6.07 -20.48 -1.70
C ILE A 23 -4.93 -21.53 -1.58
N PHE A 24 -3.81 -21.42 -2.30
CA PHE A 24 -2.79 -22.50 -2.32
C PHE A 24 -1.85 -22.58 -1.11
N ALA A 25 -2.03 -21.76 -0.08
CA ALA A 25 -1.33 -21.93 1.19
C ALA A 25 -2.25 -21.56 2.36
N ILE A 26 -3.12 -22.48 2.74
CA ILE A 26 -3.58 -22.84 4.09
C ILE A 26 -4.87 -23.67 3.92
N GLU A 27 -4.85 -24.92 4.38
CA GLU A 27 -6.00 -25.84 4.47
C GLU A 27 -6.21 -26.22 5.96
N PRO A 28 -7.37 -26.78 6.36
CA PRO A 28 -8.73 -26.21 6.49
C PRO A 28 -9.14 -26.10 7.99
N VAL A 29 -10.24 -25.46 8.44
CA VAL A 29 -11.65 -25.94 8.50
C VAL A 29 -12.47 -24.80 9.15
N ALA A 30 -13.41 -24.18 8.43
CA ALA A 30 -14.87 -24.34 8.43
C ALA A 30 -15.65 -23.79 9.64
N ASN A 31 -16.51 -22.79 9.37
CA ASN A 31 -17.96 -22.99 9.57
C ASN A 31 -18.76 -21.95 8.76
N ASP A 32 -19.74 -22.49 8.01
CA ASP A 32 -20.87 -21.83 7.33
C ASP A 32 -20.67 -20.40 6.83
N CYS A 33 -20.24 -20.27 5.58
CA CYS A 33 -20.39 -19.03 4.83
C CYS A 33 -20.86 -19.36 3.42
N THR A 34 -22.16 -19.23 3.19
CA THR A 34 -22.73 -19.26 1.85
C THR A 34 -22.30 -18.01 1.07
N ASN A 35 -21.59 -18.22 -0.03
CA ASN A 35 -21.20 -17.27 -1.10
C ASN A 35 -20.03 -16.31 -0.82
N ASN A 36 -18.95 -16.44 -1.62
CA ASN A 36 -17.95 -15.45 -2.09
C ASN A 36 -17.50 -14.28 -1.18
N SER A 37 -17.72 -14.33 0.13
CA SER A 37 -17.41 -13.21 1.02
C SER A 37 -15.89 -13.13 1.27
N PRO A 38 -15.30 -11.93 1.22
CA PRO A 38 -13.89 -11.72 1.55
C PRO A 38 -13.51 -12.19 2.97
N ILE A 39 -14.50 -12.22 3.88
CA ILE A 39 -14.34 -12.63 5.28
C ILE A 39 -13.84 -14.07 5.38
N CYS A 40 -14.35 -14.98 4.54
CA CYS A 40 -14.04 -16.41 4.60
C CYS A 40 -12.57 -16.72 4.31
N HIS A 41 -11.88 -15.80 3.62
CA HIS A 41 -10.48 -15.97 3.22
C HIS A 41 -9.50 -15.24 4.14
N MET A 42 -9.99 -14.63 5.23
CA MET A 42 -9.18 -13.92 6.19
C MET A 42 -8.55 -14.87 7.22
N PRO A 43 -7.27 -14.70 7.59
CA PRO A 43 -6.69 -15.46 8.69
C PRO A 43 -7.46 -15.17 9.99
N LEU A 44 -7.81 -16.22 10.74
CA LEU A 44 -8.60 -16.09 11.98
C LEU A 44 -8.02 -15.04 12.93
N SER A 45 -6.70 -15.01 13.12
CA SER A 45 -6.03 -14.01 13.97
C SER A 45 -6.23 -12.56 13.54
N LEU A 46 -6.38 -12.29 12.24
CA LEU A 46 -6.63 -10.94 11.73
C LEU A 46 -8.11 -10.60 11.86
N TYR A 47 -8.99 -11.57 11.55
CA TYR A 47 -10.43 -11.41 11.71
C TYR A 47 -10.82 -11.15 13.18
N GLU A 48 -10.32 -11.95 14.12
CA GLU A 48 -10.60 -11.76 15.55
C GLU A 48 -10.12 -10.40 16.06
N GLN A 49 -8.97 -9.94 15.57
CA GLN A 49 -8.40 -8.65 15.97
C GLN A 49 -9.21 -7.46 15.44
N TYR A 50 -9.78 -7.56 14.25
CA TYR A 50 -10.45 -6.47 13.55
C TYR A 50 -11.91 -6.75 13.22
N LYS A 51 -12.54 -7.62 14.01
CA LYS A 51 -13.90 -8.11 13.76
C LYS A 51 -14.90 -6.97 13.66
N ASP A 52 -14.71 -5.93 14.45
CA ASP A 52 -15.61 -4.78 14.50
C ASP A 52 -15.38 -3.83 13.31
N GLU A 53 -14.22 -3.87 12.66
CA GLU A 53 -13.87 -3.08 11.48
C GLU A 53 -14.12 -3.82 10.16
N VAL A 54 -14.49 -5.10 10.18
CA VAL A 54 -14.86 -5.84 8.97
C VAL A 54 -16.02 -5.14 8.27
N TYR A 55 -15.86 -4.95 6.95
CA TYR A 55 -16.87 -4.37 6.07
C TYR A 55 -17.02 -5.24 4.83
N ASP A 56 -18.16 -5.90 4.68
CA ASP A 56 -18.42 -6.95 3.70
C ASP A 56 -19.23 -6.52 2.49
N ASP A 57 -19.44 -5.21 2.31
CA ASP A 57 -19.99 -4.68 1.07
C ASP A 57 -19.03 -4.94 -0.10
N VAL A 58 -19.48 -5.80 -1.01
CA VAL A 58 -18.69 -6.27 -2.15
C VAL A 58 -18.39 -5.14 -3.13
N ASP A 59 -19.33 -4.23 -3.33
CA ASP A 59 -19.22 -3.16 -4.31
C ASP A 59 -18.20 -2.10 -3.86
N GLU A 60 -18.23 -1.72 -2.59
CA GLU A 60 -17.25 -0.83 -1.99
C GLU A 60 -15.88 -1.50 -1.90
N GLY A 61 -15.82 -2.77 -1.48
CA GLY A 61 -14.57 -3.53 -1.46
C GLY A 61 -13.91 -3.57 -2.84
N LEU A 62 -14.70 -3.74 -3.90
CA LEU A 62 -14.21 -3.69 -5.28
C LEU A 62 -13.71 -2.29 -5.67
N ALA A 63 -14.44 -1.24 -5.30
CA ALA A 63 -14.02 0.15 -5.54
C ALA A 63 -12.69 0.48 -4.84
N ALA A 64 -12.52 0.03 -3.59
CA ALA A 64 -11.28 0.18 -2.84
C ALA A 64 -10.11 -0.56 -3.53
N VAL A 65 -10.34 -1.79 -4.00
CA VAL A 65 -9.31 -2.55 -4.73
C VAL A 65 -8.91 -1.86 -6.03
N TYR A 66 -9.86 -1.32 -6.80
CA TYR A 66 -9.54 -0.56 -8.02
C TYR A 66 -8.71 0.69 -7.71
N TYR A 67 -9.10 1.43 -6.67
CA TYR A 67 -8.36 2.60 -6.21
C TYR A 67 -6.89 2.25 -5.83
N ALA A 68 -6.67 1.14 -5.12
CA ALA A 68 -5.32 0.65 -4.83
C ALA A 68 -4.58 0.18 -6.09
N HIS A 69 -5.29 -0.38 -7.07
CA HIS A 69 -4.69 -0.89 -8.31
C HIS A 69 -4.07 0.23 -9.17
N ASP A 70 -4.69 1.41 -9.18
CA ASP A 70 -4.15 2.60 -9.84
C ASP A 70 -2.82 3.03 -9.21
N ALA A 71 -2.77 3.11 -7.88
CA ALA A 71 -1.53 3.41 -7.15
C ALA A 71 -0.45 2.37 -7.41
N LYS A 72 -0.81 1.08 -7.43
CA LYS A 72 0.08 -0.03 -7.77
C LYS A 72 0.66 0.09 -9.18
N ASN A 73 -0.14 0.48 -10.18
CA ASN A 73 0.34 0.64 -11.56
C ASN A 73 1.44 1.70 -11.62
N LEU A 74 1.26 2.82 -10.94
CA LEU A 74 2.23 3.90 -10.92
C LEU A 74 3.49 3.52 -10.13
N LEU A 75 3.36 2.86 -8.97
CA LEU A 75 4.49 2.35 -8.20
C LEU A 75 5.38 1.38 -9.01
N LEU A 76 4.76 0.49 -9.80
CA LEU A 76 5.50 -0.42 -10.68
C LEU A 76 6.34 0.35 -11.70
N LYS A 77 5.72 1.30 -12.41
CA LYS A 77 6.42 2.11 -13.42
C LYS A 77 7.54 2.94 -12.81
N LEU A 78 7.32 3.55 -11.65
CA LEU A 78 8.35 4.29 -10.91
C LEU A 78 9.50 3.38 -10.44
N SER A 79 9.23 2.12 -10.09
CA SER A 79 10.28 1.16 -9.70
C SER A 79 11.14 0.71 -10.88
N GLU A 80 10.57 0.68 -12.09
CA GLU A 80 11.23 0.30 -13.33
C GLU A 80 11.94 1.48 -14.01
N ALA A 81 11.54 2.72 -13.69
CA ALA A 81 12.19 3.92 -14.17
C ALA A 81 13.65 3.99 -13.69
N GLY A 82 14.53 4.45 -14.59
CA GLY A 82 15.93 4.66 -14.29
C GLY A 82 16.13 5.78 -13.26
N VAL A 83 17.15 5.63 -12.43
CA VAL A 83 17.48 6.59 -11.34
C VAL A 83 18.68 7.48 -11.67
N HIS A 84 19.01 7.62 -12.96
CA HIS A 84 20.27 8.24 -13.40
C HIS A 84 20.37 9.73 -13.08
N ASP A 85 19.23 10.43 -13.01
CA ASP A 85 19.12 11.84 -12.68
C ASP A 85 18.65 12.10 -11.25
N TYR A 86 18.57 11.05 -10.42
CA TYR A 86 18.32 11.17 -8.99
C TYR A 86 19.63 11.52 -8.28
N SER A 87 19.53 12.36 -7.25
CA SER A 87 20.62 12.52 -6.28
C SER A 87 20.67 11.29 -5.35
N ILE A 88 21.88 10.89 -4.96
CA ILE A 88 22.10 9.70 -4.14
C ILE A 88 22.58 10.14 -2.76
N ASN A 89 21.84 9.70 -1.73
CA ASN A 89 22.22 9.75 -0.33
C ASN A 89 22.45 8.33 0.18
N TYR A 90 23.07 8.22 1.35
CA TYR A 90 23.33 6.93 1.99
C TYR A 90 22.79 6.95 3.41
N THR A 91 22.19 5.84 3.82
CA THR A 91 21.91 5.58 5.24
C THR A 91 23.21 5.33 6.00
N GLU A 92 23.18 5.37 7.33
CA GLU A 92 24.32 5.00 8.19
C GLU A 92 24.88 3.60 7.87
N ASN A 93 24.01 2.66 7.50
CA ASN A 93 24.38 1.29 7.13
C ASN A 93 24.75 1.12 5.64
N GLY A 94 24.94 2.22 4.90
CA GLY A 94 25.40 2.20 3.51
C GLY A 94 24.35 1.91 2.43
N HIS A 95 23.07 1.75 2.78
CA HIS A 95 21.99 1.62 1.80
C HIS A 95 21.78 2.92 1.02
N LYS A 96 21.53 2.79 -0.29
CA LYS A 96 21.33 3.92 -1.19
C LYS A 96 19.90 4.44 -1.10
N ILE A 97 19.77 5.75 -0.92
CA ILE A 97 18.50 6.47 -1.04
C ILE A 97 18.62 7.40 -2.25
N TYR A 98 17.74 7.21 -3.22
CA TYR A 98 17.62 8.04 -4.39
C TYR A 98 16.57 9.13 -4.12
N ASN A 99 16.91 10.39 -4.42
CA ASN A 99 16.02 11.53 -4.22
C ASN A 99 15.95 12.39 -5.47
N LYS A 100 14.74 12.80 -5.85
CA LYS A 100 14.52 13.70 -6.98
C LYS A 100 13.37 14.65 -6.68
N LYS A 101 13.55 15.92 -7.03
CA LYS A 101 12.49 16.93 -6.94
C LYS A 101 12.08 17.35 -8.35
N ILE A 102 10.78 17.26 -8.65
CA ILE A 102 10.20 17.63 -9.94
C ILE A 102 8.96 18.48 -9.67
N GLY A 103 9.01 19.75 -10.01
CA GLY A 103 7.96 20.70 -9.64
C GLY A 103 7.72 20.68 -8.13
N ASN A 104 6.47 20.36 -7.74
CA ASN A 104 6.05 20.25 -6.34
C ASN A 104 6.23 18.84 -5.75
N MET A 105 6.70 17.86 -6.54
CA MET A 105 6.88 16.50 -6.08
C MET A 105 8.30 16.27 -5.54
N ASP A 106 8.42 15.73 -4.33
CA ASP A 106 9.67 15.26 -3.73
C ASP A 106 9.63 13.72 -3.66
N ILE A 107 10.35 13.07 -4.57
CA ILE A 107 10.39 11.62 -4.74
C ILE A 107 11.58 11.06 -3.96
N GLY A 108 11.28 10.15 -3.04
CA GLY A 108 12.28 9.33 -2.37
C GLY A 108 12.14 7.86 -2.78
N ARG A 109 13.27 7.18 -3.00
CA ARG A 109 13.33 5.75 -3.33
C ARG A 109 14.46 5.08 -2.55
N LEU A 110 14.16 3.94 -1.93
CA LEU A 110 15.10 3.09 -1.21
C LEU A 110 15.13 1.72 -1.90
N ASP A 111 16.30 1.32 -2.38
CA ASP A 111 16.54 0.01 -2.99
C ASP A 111 17.51 -0.81 -2.14
N PHE A 112 17.15 -2.06 -1.87
CA PHE A 112 18.02 -3.00 -1.17
C PHE A 112 17.64 -4.45 -1.48
N ILE A 113 18.52 -5.35 -1.05
CA ILE A 113 18.43 -6.77 -1.31
C ILE A 113 18.40 -7.51 0.03
N ILE A 114 17.50 -8.48 0.14
CA ILE A 114 17.49 -9.44 1.23
C ILE A 114 18.04 -10.77 0.68
N PRO A 115 19.18 -11.27 1.19
CA PRO A 115 19.77 -12.54 0.77
C PRO A 115 18.83 -13.73 1.04
N SER A 116 18.63 -14.58 0.03
CA SER A 116 17.72 -15.73 -0.02
C SER A 116 16.28 -15.41 -0.41
N ALA A 117 15.83 -16.00 -1.53
CA ALA A 117 14.45 -15.94 -1.99
C ALA A 117 13.48 -16.62 -1.01
N SER A 118 13.96 -17.54 -0.17
CA SER A 118 13.15 -18.19 0.88
C SER A 118 12.52 -17.18 1.85
N LYS A 119 13.14 -16.01 2.03
CA LYS A 119 12.65 -14.94 2.93
C LYS A 119 11.49 -14.16 2.35
N TYR A 120 11.14 -14.35 1.08
CA TYR A 120 10.08 -13.60 0.39
C TYR A 120 8.77 -13.55 1.19
N SER A 121 8.27 -14.70 1.63
CA SER A 121 7.03 -14.78 2.40
C SER A 121 7.11 -14.04 3.75
N THR A 122 8.27 -14.09 4.41
CA THR A 122 8.52 -13.38 5.67
C THR A 122 8.56 -11.88 5.46
N VAL A 123 9.23 -11.39 4.40
CA VAL A 123 9.25 -9.97 4.02
C VAL A 123 7.83 -9.47 3.79
N LEU A 124 7.02 -10.19 2.99
CA LEU A 124 5.63 -9.81 2.73
C LEU A 124 4.76 -9.79 3.98
N ARG A 125 5.02 -10.67 4.95
CA ARG A 125 4.29 -10.72 6.22
C ARG A 125 4.67 -9.55 7.13
N GLN A 126 5.96 -9.28 7.26
CA GLN A 126 6.51 -8.24 8.13
C GLN A 126 6.19 -6.84 7.59
N TYR A 127 6.26 -6.62 6.27
CA TYR A 127 6.04 -5.30 5.68
C TYR A 127 4.55 -4.95 5.50
N TRP A 128 3.69 -5.97 5.41
CA TRP A 128 2.24 -5.83 5.50
C TRP A 128 1.73 -6.18 6.91
N ASP A 129 2.48 -5.76 7.93
CA ASP A 129 2.00 -5.83 9.31
C ASP A 129 1.44 -4.48 9.75
N PHE A 130 0.12 -4.43 9.83
CA PHE A 130 -0.63 -3.31 10.38
C PHE A 130 -1.38 -3.71 11.65
N LYS A 131 -1.11 -4.91 12.20
CA LYS A 131 -1.73 -5.35 13.45
C LYS A 131 -1.43 -4.30 14.51
N TYR A 132 -2.46 -3.78 15.16
CA TYR A 132 -2.28 -2.79 16.21
C TYR A 132 -1.83 -3.52 17.48
N ASP A 133 -0.52 -3.62 17.68
CA ASP A 133 0.07 -4.06 18.95
C ASP A 133 0.49 -2.84 19.79
N LYS A 134 1.05 -3.10 20.97
CA LYS A 134 1.48 -2.05 21.91
C LYS A 134 2.71 -1.25 21.41
N ASN A 135 3.39 -1.69 20.35
CA ASN A 135 4.64 -1.11 19.85
C ASN A 135 4.48 -0.66 18.38
N THR A 136 3.66 0.37 18.15
CA THR A 136 3.41 0.91 16.81
C THR A 136 4.65 1.53 16.14
N ASP A 137 5.69 1.86 16.92
CA ASP A 137 6.87 2.59 16.45
C ASP A 137 7.78 1.75 15.55
N GLU A 138 7.72 0.43 15.65
CA GLU A 138 8.53 -0.50 14.84
C GLU A 138 7.84 -0.85 13.51
N LYS A 139 6.57 -0.47 13.33
CA LYS A 139 5.79 -0.83 12.15
C LYS A 139 5.99 0.16 11.01
N ILE A 140 5.86 -0.36 9.79
CA ILE A 140 5.88 0.43 8.56
C ILE A 140 4.49 1.04 8.31
N ILE A 141 3.43 0.24 8.50
CA ILE A 141 2.05 0.67 8.26
C ILE A 141 1.46 1.15 9.58
N LYS A 142 1.36 2.48 9.71
CA LYS A 142 0.76 3.16 10.85
C LYS A 142 -0.66 3.61 10.53
N GLY A 143 -1.51 3.69 11.55
CA GLY A 143 -2.89 4.19 11.45
C GLY A 143 -3.88 3.27 12.14
N LYS A 144 -5.03 3.82 12.52
CA LYS A 144 -6.15 3.04 13.06
C LYS A 144 -6.89 2.38 11.90
N VAL A 145 -7.06 1.07 11.92
CA VAL A 145 -7.94 0.39 10.95
C VAL A 145 -9.37 0.86 11.21
N VAL A 146 -10.06 1.34 10.17
CA VAL A 146 -11.48 1.73 10.24
C VAL A 146 -12.38 0.94 9.32
N ARG A 147 -11.81 0.34 8.26
CA ARG A 147 -12.46 -0.72 7.47
C ARG A 147 -11.46 -1.79 7.09
N LEU A 148 -11.84 -3.03 7.27
CA LEU A 148 -11.12 -4.19 6.79
C LEU A 148 -11.96 -4.89 5.71
N TYR A 149 -11.63 -4.63 4.45
CA TYR A 149 -12.32 -5.23 3.31
C TYR A 149 -11.91 -6.68 3.10
N CYS A 150 -10.61 -6.96 3.24
CA CYS A 150 -10.06 -8.31 3.17
C CYS A 150 -8.68 -8.37 3.83
N LYS A 151 -8.08 -9.56 3.92
CA LYS A 151 -6.73 -9.74 4.52
C LYS A 151 -5.61 -8.89 3.88
N ASN A 152 -5.85 -8.41 2.67
CA ASN A 152 -4.88 -7.69 1.86
C ASN A 152 -5.26 -6.23 1.61
N THR A 153 -6.39 -5.73 2.12
CA THR A 153 -6.83 -4.36 1.84
C THR A 153 -7.59 -3.79 3.02
N ALA A 154 -7.11 -2.66 3.53
CA ALA A 154 -7.66 -2.00 4.70
C ALA A 154 -7.62 -0.48 4.55
N LEU A 155 -8.63 0.18 5.11
CA LEU A 155 -8.71 1.63 5.23
C LEU A 155 -8.21 2.05 6.60
N PHE A 156 -7.32 3.05 6.61
CA PHE A 156 -6.68 3.56 7.81
C PHE A 156 -7.10 5.00 8.07
N GLU A 157 -7.52 5.28 9.30
CA GLU A 157 -7.68 6.62 9.85
C GLU A 157 -6.35 7.09 10.45
N LYS A 158 -5.99 8.33 10.12
CA LYS A 158 -4.87 9.08 10.70
C LYS A 158 -5.32 10.49 11.05
N HIS A 159 -4.53 11.19 11.84
CA HIS A 159 -4.70 12.62 12.04
C HIS A 159 -3.84 13.41 11.05
N ASN A 160 -4.40 14.48 10.50
CA ASN A 160 -3.64 15.44 9.70
C ASN A 160 -2.53 16.03 10.59
N PRO A 161 -1.26 15.98 10.16
CA PRO A 161 -0.15 16.41 10.98
C PRO A 161 -0.05 17.93 11.15
N ASP A 162 -0.81 18.72 10.39
CA ASP A 162 -0.80 20.18 10.49
C ASP A 162 -1.41 20.64 11.83
N PRO A 163 -0.60 21.25 12.72
CA PRO A 163 -1.05 21.71 14.03
C PRO A 163 -2.07 22.87 13.93
N ASN A 164 -2.16 23.54 12.78
CA ASN A 164 -3.17 24.57 12.55
C ASN A 164 -4.58 23.99 12.44
N ASN A 165 -4.72 22.68 12.16
CA ASN A 165 -5.99 21.99 12.25
C ASN A 165 -6.28 21.63 13.70
N THR A 166 -6.93 22.54 14.43
CA THR A 166 -7.46 22.28 15.77
C THR A 166 -9.00 22.27 15.74
N PRO A 167 -9.67 21.15 16.05
CA PRO A 167 -9.09 19.84 16.37
C PRO A 167 -8.42 19.16 15.16
N LEU A 168 -7.49 18.24 15.41
CA LEU A 168 -6.77 17.50 14.37
C LEU A 168 -7.76 16.83 13.42
N LYS A 169 -7.73 17.24 12.15
CA LYS A 169 -8.62 16.71 11.12
C LYS A 169 -8.31 15.23 10.86
N LYS A 170 -9.32 14.37 10.88
CA LYS A 170 -9.18 12.96 10.45
C LYS A 170 -8.94 12.89 8.95
N ILE A 171 -8.01 12.05 8.54
CA ILE A 171 -7.75 11.72 7.13
C ILE A 171 -7.79 10.20 6.97
N TYR A 172 -8.25 9.76 5.80
CA TYR A 172 -8.38 8.33 5.49
C TYR A 172 -7.48 7.96 4.34
N THR A 173 -6.75 6.86 4.49
CA THR A 173 -5.74 6.42 3.52
C THR A 173 -5.87 4.92 3.33
N LEU A 174 -5.84 4.45 2.08
CA LEU A 174 -6.01 3.03 1.77
C LEU A 174 -4.64 2.34 1.66
N GLY A 175 -4.49 1.19 2.32
CA GLY A 175 -3.37 0.29 2.09
C GLY A 175 -3.83 -0.98 1.39
N SER A 176 -2.98 -1.55 0.54
CA SER A 176 -3.26 -2.83 -0.10
C SER A 176 -2.02 -3.65 -0.44
N ARG A 177 -2.07 -4.96 -0.28
CA ARG A 177 -1.04 -5.92 -0.73
C ARG A 177 -1.53 -6.72 -1.93
N ILE A 178 -0.88 -6.50 -3.07
CA ILE A 178 -1.30 -7.02 -4.38
C ILE A 178 -0.21 -7.96 -4.93
N TYR A 179 -0.55 -9.24 -5.04
CA TYR A 179 0.32 -10.26 -5.60
C TYR A 179 0.28 -10.20 -7.13
N LEU A 180 1.44 -10.39 -7.75
CA LEU A 180 1.62 -10.57 -9.18
C LEU A 180 2.45 -11.84 -9.40
N ARG A 181 2.64 -12.23 -10.65
CA ARG A 181 3.31 -13.51 -10.98
C ARG A 181 4.73 -13.62 -10.41
N GLU A 182 5.50 -12.53 -10.45
CA GLU A 182 6.94 -12.51 -10.13
C GLU A 182 7.27 -11.56 -8.97
N MET A 183 6.25 -10.88 -8.44
CA MET A 183 6.44 -9.84 -7.45
C MET A 183 5.16 -9.56 -6.66
N THR A 184 5.29 -8.78 -5.60
CA THR A 184 4.17 -8.28 -4.81
C THR A 184 4.35 -6.79 -4.64
N VAL A 185 3.27 -6.03 -4.82
CA VAL A 185 3.24 -4.60 -4.56
C VAL A 185 2.45 -4.35 -3.29
N ILE A 186 3.06 -3.64 -2.35
CA ILE A 186 2.36 -3.16 -1.15
C ILE A 186 2.13 -1.67 -1.33
N VAL A 187 0.89 -1.27 -1.59
CA VAL A 187 0.47 0.14 -1.56
C VAL A 187 0.35 0.55 -0.11
N CYS A 188 1.18 1.51 0.30
CA CYS A 188 1.15 2.04 1.65
C CYS A 188 0.08 3.15 1.78
N PRO A 189 -0.53 3.31 2.96
CA PRO A 189 -1.58 4.29 3.18
C PRO A 189 -1.00 5.71 3.30
N SER A 190 -0.73 6.36 2.17
CA SER A 190 -0.21 7.74 2.08
C SER A 190 -1.09 8.67 1.26
N ARG A 191 -1.75 8.13 0.24
CA ARG A 191 -2.70 8.87 -0.60
C ARG A 191 -4.03 9.05 0.13
N THR A 192 -4.41 10.30 0.38
CA THR A 192 -5.59 10.62 1.18
C THR A 192 -6.87 10.56 0.34
N LEU A 193 -7.92 9.92 0.87
CA LEU A 193 -9.25 10.00 0.30
C LEU A 193 -9.80 11.41 0.49
N ASN A 194 -10.30 12.01 -0.58
CA ASN A 194 -11.08 13.24 -0.50
C ASN A 194 -12.44 12.98 0.15
N TYR A 195 -12.45 12.88 1.48
CA TYR A 195 -13.62 12.66 2.33
C TYR A 195 -13.40 13.35 3.67
N ASP A 196 -14.35 14.19 4.08
CA ASP A 196 -14.29 15.02 5.28
C ASP A 196 -15.20 14.52 6.42
N GLY A 197 -15.99 13.46 6.18
CA GLY A 197 -16.87 12.87 7.16
C GLY A 197 -16.21 11.87 8.10
N GLU A 198 -16.99 11.32 9.02
CA GLU A 198 -16.59 10.19 9.85
C GLU A 198 -16.88 8.87 9.14
N VAL A 199 -15.94 7.92 9.21
CA VAL A 199 -16.14 6.57 8.70
C VAL A 199 -16.74 5.70 9.81
N ASN A 200 -17.97 5.23 9.59
CA ASN A 200 -18.64 4.23 10.42
C ASN A 200 -19.31 3.17 9.51
N LYS A 201 -20.03 2.20 10.07
CA LYS A 201 -20.66 1.11 9.30
C LYS A 201 -21.87 1.54 8.44
N GLU A 202 -22.48 2.68 8.75
CA GLU A 202 -23.68 3.17 8.06
C GLU A 202 -23.36 4.00 6.81
N ILE A 203 -22.11 4.47 6.67
CA ILE A 203 -21.68 5.25 5.52
C ILE A 203 -21.16 4.31 4.42
N GLU A 204 -21.56 4.52 3.18
CA GLU A 204 -20.96 3.85 2.02
C GLU A 204 -19.88 4.75 1.41
N LEU A 205 -18.70 4.19 1.15
CA LEU A 205 -17.55 4.88 0.55
C LEU A 205 -17.34 4.50 -0.92
N LYS A 206 -18.21 3.68 -1.51
CA LYS A 206 -18.14 3.29 -2.94
C LYS A 206 -18.03 4.51 -3.85
N GLU A 207 -18.90 5.50 -3.66
CA GLU A 207 -18.87 6.75 -4.44
C GLU A 207 -17.64 7.60 -4.10
N VAL A 208 -17.20 7.60 -2.84
CA VAL A 208 -15.97 8.29 -2.43
C VAL A 208 -14.78 7.77 -3.21
N TYR A 209 -14.62 6.45 -3.36
CA TYR A 209 -13.57 5.85 -4.20
C TYR A 209 -13.73 6.22 -5.68
N GLY A 210 -14.94 6.14 -6.21
CA GLY A 210 -15.23 6.47 -7.61
C GLY A 210 -14.96 7.94 -7.98
N ASN A 211 -15.06 8.84 -7.00
CA ASN A 211 -14.82 10.27 -7.18
C ASN A 211 -13.38 10.70 -6.92
N GLN A 212 -12.50 9.77 -6.52
CA GLN A 212 -11.08 10.09 -6.37
C GLN A 212 -10.44 10.41 -7.73
N LYS A 213 -9.43 11.26 -7.70
CA LYS A 213 -8.64 11.59 -8.90
C LYS A 213 -8.02 10.32 -9.49
N SER A 214 -8.23 10.07 -10.78
CA SER A 214 -7.61 8.94 -11.47
C SER A 214 -6.12 9.16 -11.68
N ILE A 215 -5.34 8.09 -11.74
CA ILE A 215 -3.94 8.14 -12.12
C ILE A 215 -3.81 7.92 -13.63
N GLU A 216 -3.19 8.87 -14.33
CA GLU A 216 -2.86 8.72 -15.74
C GLU A 216 -1.77 7.65 -15.90
N THR A 217 -2.04 6.61 -16.69
CA THR A 217 -1.10 5.49 -16.86
C THR A 217 -0.42 5.47 -18.22
N ASP A 218 -0.87 6.22 -19.23
CA ASP A 218 -0.30 6.17 -20.59
C ASP A 218 0.80 7.22 -20.85
N ILE A 219 1.43 7.72 -19.79
CA ILE A 219 2.49 8.74 -19.83
C ILE A 219 3.69 8.31 -18.98
N ASP A 220 4.74 9.14 -18.99
CA ASP A 220 5.91 8.99 -18.11
C ASP A 220 5.48 8.91 -16.63
N PRO A 221 6.03 7.99 -15.81
CA PRO A 221 5.58 7.81 -14.44
C PRO A 221 5.85 9.02 -13.53
N GLU A 222 6.92 9.78 -13.76
CA GLU A 222 7.17 11.00 -12.98
C GLU A 222 6.21 12.12 -13.39
N GLU A 223 5.88 12.22 -14.68
CA GLU A 223 4.84 13.13 -15.17
C GLU A 223 3.47 12.76 -14.57
N ALA A 224 3.10 11.47 -14.58
CA ALA A 224 1.86 10.96 -13.98
C ALA A 224 1.78 11.29 -12.49
N LEU A 225 2.88 11.11 -11.76
CA LEU A 225 2.98 11.41 -10.35
C LEU A 225 2.81 12.91 -10.07
N ASN A 226 3.45 13.79 -10.85
CA ASN A 226 3.28 15.23 -10.70
C ASN A 226 1.85 15.68 -11.05
N LYS A 227 1.22 15.09 -12.07
CA LYS A 227 -0.19 15.32 -12.41
C LYS A 227 -1.14 14.81 -11.36
N LEU A 228 -0.85 13.69 -10.70
CA LEU A 228 -1.62 13.17 -9.57
C LEU A 228 -1.72 14.23 -8.46
N ALA A 229 -0.64 14.97 -8.21
CA ALA A 229 -0.59 16.07 -7.23
C ALA A 229 -1.04 15.63 -5.82
N ASP A 230 -0.59 14.44 -5.41
CA ASP A 230 -0.92 13.79 -4.15
C ASP A 230 0.25 12.89 -3.73
N ASN A 231 0.27 12.47 -2.47
CA ASN A 231 1.28 11.56 -1.95
C ASN A 231 1.08 10.15 -2.52
N LEU A 232 2.20 9.44 -2.72
CA LEU A 232 2.19 8.05 -3.14
C LEU A 232 3.34 7.32 -2.46
N SER A 233 3.05 6.19 -1.82
CA SER A 233 4.10 5.34 -1.27
C SER A 233 3.76 3.87 -1.32
N GLY A 234 4.79 3.04 -1.37
CA GLY A 234 4.62 1.60 -1.40
C GLY A 234 5.89 0.85 -1.76
N PHE A 235 5.78 -0.46 -1.69
CA PHE A 235 6.86 -1.40 -2.01
C PHE A 235 6.58 -2.10 -3.32
N VAL A 236 7.64 -2.38 -4.08
CA VAL A 236 7.69 -3.38 -5.13
C VAL A 236 8.72 -4.42 -4.69
N ILE A 237 8.25 -5.65 -4.42
CA ILE A 237 9.03 -6.74 -3.83
C ILE A 237 9.08 -7.89 -4.83
N LYS A 238 10.23 -8.08 -5.47
CA LYS A 238 10.46 -9.10 -6.50
C LYS A 238 11.21 -10.28 -5.89
N HIS A 239 10.77 -11.50 -6.18
CA HIS A 239 11.63 -12.66 -5.97
C HIS A 239 12.41 -12.89 -7.27
N GLY A 240 13.73 -12.74 -7.22
CA GLY A 240 14.58 -12.90 -8.39
C GLY A 240 14.92 -14.38 -8.63
N ASP A 241 15.36 -14.69 -9.86
CA ASP A 241 15.94 -16.00 -10.20
C ASP A 241 17.35 -16.21 -9.58
N ASP A 242 17.87 -15.19 -8.91
CA ASP A 242 19.20 -15.10 -8.30
C ASP A 242 19.22 -15.53 -6.82
N ASP A 243 18.17 -16.21 -6.34
CA ASP A 243 17.95 -16.57 -4.93
C ASP A 243 17.98 -15.34 -4.00
N GLN A 244 17.42 -14.22 -4.44
CA GLN A 244 17.35 -12.99 -3.66
C GLN A 244 15.96 -12.38 -3.70
N VAL A 245 15.66 -11.60 -2.65
CA VAL A 245 14.47 -10.74 -2.63
C VAL A 245 14.92 -9.31 -2.87
N HIS A 246 14.49 -8.74 -3.99
CA HIS A 246 14.75 -7.35 -4.36
C HIS A 246 13.61 -6.48 -3.85
N VAL A 247 13.95 -5.49 -3.03
CA VAL A 247 12.97 -4.57 -2.46
C VAL A 247 13.25 -3.16 -2.94
N THR A 248 12.23 -2.56 -3.56
CA THR A 248 12.17 -1.13 -3.87
C THR A 248 11.03 -0.52 -3.07
N TYR A 249 11.34 0.45 -2.21
CA TYR A 249 10.35 1.26 -1.53
C TYR A 249 10.37 2.68 -2.11
N ILE A 250 9.20 3.17 -2.52
CA ILE A 250 9.03 4.52 -3.07
C ILE A 250 8.14 5.30 -2.11
N ASN A 251 8.50 6.55 -1.85
CA ASN A 251 7.70 7.49 -1.08
C ASN A 251 7.85 8.90 -1.66
N ALA A 252 6.84 9.27 -2.42
CA ALA A 252 6.68 10.55 -3.07
C ALA A 252 5.73 11.44 -2.27
N ILE A 253 6.18 12.66 -1.98
CA ILE A 253 5.47 13.64 -1.17
C ILE A 253 5.19 14.86 -2.05
N TYR A 254 3.92 15.23 -2.13
CA TYR A 254 3.49 16.42 -2.85
C TYR A 254 3.50 17.64 -1.93
N ASP A 255 4.20 18.70 -2.35
CA ASP A 255 4.20 19.99 -1.67
C ASP A 255 2.96 20.79 -2.07
N THR A 256 1.94 20.79 -1.20
CA THR A 256 0.71 21.57 -1.36
C THR A 256 0.89 23.05 -0.99
N GLY A 257 2.11 23.47 -0.62
CA GLY A 257 2.38 24.79 -0.03
C GLY A 257 2.18 24.84 1.48
N ASN A 258 1.68 23.75 2.10
CA ASN A 258 1.64 23.59 3.54
C ASN A 258 2.99 23.08 4.06
N SER A 259 3.86 24.01 4.46
CA SER A 259 5.23 23.70 4.88
C SER A 259 5.29 22.74 6.07
N THR A 260 4.30 22.75 6.96
CA THR A 260 4.32 21.92 8.17
C THR A 260 3.96 20.48 7.86
N GLU A 261 2.90 20.26 7.07
CA GLU A 261 2.54 18.94 6.57
C GLU A 261 3.67 18.34 5.70
N PHE A 262 4.25 19.15 4.81
CA PHE A 262 5.35 18.70 3.94
C PHE A 262 6.58 18.26 4.75
N VAL A 263 7.00 19.06 5.74
CA VAL A 263 8.12 18.72 6.63
C VAL A 263 7.81 17.47 7.47
N HIS A 264 6.58 17.35 7.98
CA HIS A 264 6.16 16.17 8.72
C HIS A 264 6.23 14.90 7.85
N ASN A 265 5.69 14.95 6.64
CA ASN A 265 5.70 13.81 5.72
C ASN A 265 7.14 13.38 5.37
N LYS A 266 8.06 14.34 5.21
CA LYS A 266 9.49 14.02 4.99
C LYS A 266 10.10 13.32 6.20
N ARG A 267 9.81 13.79 7.41
CA ARG A 267 10.25 13.12 8.65
C ARG A 267 9.69 11.70 8.76
N GLU A 268 8.40 11.50 8.46
CA GLU A 268 7.80 10.16 8.45
C GLU A 268 8.42 9.25 7.39
N ARG A 269 8.82 9.79 6.23
CA ARG A 269 9.57 9.03 5.21
C ARG A 269 10.94 8.58 5.72
N ASP A 270 11.67 9.45 6.40
CA ASP A 270 12.99 9.11 6.98
C ASP A 270 12.87 8.05 8.09
N LEU A 271 11.82 8.14 8.92
CA LEU A 271 11.48 7.11 9.90
C LEU A 271 11.09 5.80 9.22
N ALA A 272 10.31 5.86 8.14
CA ALA A 272 9.93 4.67 7.38
C ALA A 272 11.17 3.96 6.82
N TYR A 273 12.15 4.69 6.24
CA TYR A 273 13.40 4.08 5.78
C TYR A 273 14.14 3.37 6.92
N THR A 274 14.24 3.99 8.09
CA THR A 274 14.87 3.38 9.27
C THR A 274 14.14 2.09 9.68
N ASN A 275 12.81 2.13 9.80
CA ASN A 275 12.00 0.97 10.19
C ASN A 275 12.10 -0.18 9.18
N ILE A 276 12.06 0.14 7.87
CA ILE A 276 12.18 -0.84 6.78
C ILE A 276 13.51 -1.59 6.88
N LEU A 277 14.61 -0.86 7.08
CA LEU A 277 15.95 -1.43 7.15
C LEU A 277 16.19 -2.21 8.44
N ASN A 278 15.70 -1.70 9.58
CA ASN A 278 15.75 -2.43 10.85
C ASN A 278 14.99 -3.76 10.75
N LEU A 279 13.82 -3.75 10.13
CA LEU A 279 13.03 -4.96 9.94
C LEU A 279 13.69 -5.93 8.94
N ALA A 280 14.35 -5.41 7.89
CA ALA A 280 15.17 -6.23 7.01
C ALA A 280 16.33 -6.91 7.77
N GLN A 281 17.02 -6.19 8.65
CA GLN A 281 18.07 -6.75 9.51
C GLN A 281 17.51 -7.79 10.47
N HIS A 282 16.32 -7.56 11.04
CA HIS A 282 15.72 -8.51 11.97
C HIS A 282 15.28 -9.81 11.28
N ILE A 283 14.84 -9.73 10.02
CA ILE A 283 14.56 -10.89 9.18
C ILE A 283 15.85 -11.68 8.89
N LEU A 284 16.99 -11.01 8.84
CA LEU A 284 18.30 -11.65 8.64
C LEU A 284 18.87 -12.26 9.93
N SER A 285 18.54 -11.72 11.10
CA SER A 285 19.10 -12.16 12.39
C SER A 285 18.31 -13.26 13.11
N ASN A 286 17.04 -13.48 12.77
CA ASN A 286 16.19 -14.52 13.36
C ASN A 286 16.38 -15.91 12.71
N GLU A 287 17.62 -16.22 12.29
CA GLU A 287 18.11 -17.55 11.90
C GLU A 287 18.80 -18.25 13.08
#